data_AF-A0A7X0QSU9-F1
#
_entry.id   AF-A0A7X0QSU9-F1
#
_cell.length_a   1.000
_cell.length_b   1.000
_cell.length_c   1.000
_cell.angle_alpha   90.00
_cell.angle_beta   90.00
_cell.angle_gamma   90.00
#
_symmetry.space_group_name_H-M   'P 1'
#
loop_
_entity.id
_entity.type
_entity.pdbx_description
1 polymer ?
#
loop_
_entity_poly.entity_id
_entity_poly.type
_entity_poly.pdbx_seq_one_letter_code
_entity_poly.pdbx_strand_id
1 'polypeptide(L)' 'MNIDEAKRQILAVWRARRQSTQPATWQEKFDFYSWLQRERSELLSFNCSGDKWQRICGWLS' A
#
# COMPACT_ATOMS: atom_id res chain seq x y z
N MET A 1 4.56 -14.08 1.94
CA MET A 1 5.46 -13.02 1.42
C MET A 1 6.17 -12.33 2.58
N ASN A 2 7.43 -11.90 2.45
CA ASN A 2 8.08 -11.08 3.50
C ASN A 2 7.62 -9.61 3.43
N ILE A 3 7.81 -8.84 4.50
CA ILE A 3 7.31 -7.47 4.58
C ILE A 3 8.06 -6.47 3.68
N ASP A 4 9.37 -6.66 3.49
CA ASP A 4 10.19 -5.75 2.68
C ASP A 4 9.86 -5.87 1.18
N GLU A 5 9.62 -7.10 0.74
CA GLU A 5 9.19 -7.42 -0.61
C GLU A 5 7.78 -6.90 -0.87
N ALA A 6 6.86 -7.08 0.10
CA ALA A 6 5.53 -6.50 0.03
C ALA A 6 5.57 -4.98 -0.09
N LYS A 7 6.37 -4.32 0.76
CA LYS A 7 6.57 -2.87 0.75
C LYS A 7 7.08 -2.41 -0.62
N ARG A 8 8.10 -3.07 -1.17
CA ARG A 8 8.69 -2.74 -2.47
C ARG A 8 7.65 -2.83 -3.59
N GLN A 9 6.90 -3.93 -3.65
CA GLN A 9 5.86 -4.12 -4.67
C GLN A 9 4.70 -3.12 -4.51
N ILE A 10 4.22 -2.91 -3.29
CA ILE A 10 3.13 -1.95 -3.01
C ILE A 10 3.54 -0.53 -3.41
N LEU A 11 4.76 -0.10 -3.08
CA LEU A 11 5.28 1.22 -3.48
C LEU A 11 5.43 1.35 -5.00
N ALA A 12 5.85 0.28 -5.69
CA ALA A 12 5.94 0.27 -7.14
C ALA A 12 4.56 0.48 -7.78
N VAL A 13 3.54 -0.25 -7.31
CA VAL A 13 2.16 -0.11 -7.80
C VAL A 13 1.60 1.28 -7.48
N TRP A 14 1.85 1.79 -6.27
CA TRP A 14 1.43 3.13 -5.87
C TRP A 14 2.00 4.21 -6.78
N ARG A 15 3.32 4.20 -7.01
CA ARG A 15 4.00 5.17 -7.89
C ARG A 15 3.54 5.08 -9.35
N ALA A 16 3.24 3.88 -9.83
CA ALA A 16 2.71 3.70 -11.18
C ALA A 16 1.31 4.31 -11.36
N ARG A 17 0.47 4.26 -10.31
CA ARG A 17 -0.89 4.81 -10.35
C ARG A 17 -0.95 6.29 -10.03
N ARG A 18 -0.08 6.77 -9.13
CA ARG A 18 -0.07 8.14 -8.67
C ARG A 18 1.08 8.91 -9.30
N GLN A 19 0.75 9.76 -10.26
CA GLN A 19 1.70 10.65 -10.93
C GLN A 19 1.97 11.95 -10.15
N SER A 20 1.31 12.16 -9.00
CA SER A 20 1.47 13.36 -8.17
C SER A 20 2.65 13.26 -7.20
N THR A 21 3.38 14.36 -7.07
CA THR A 21 4.49 14.55 -6.10
C THR A 21 4.02 15.11 -4.75
N GLN A 22 2.76 15.53 -4.64
CA GLN A 22 2.22 16.05 -3.37
C GLN A 22 2.04 14.92 -2.35
N PRO A 23 1.96 15.20 -1.04
CA PRO A 23 1.58 14.20 -0.04
C PRO A 23 0.22 13.58 -0.37
N ALA A 24 0.07 12.29 -0.13
CA ALA A 24 -1.19 11.60 -0.36
C ALA A 24 -2.19 11.90 0.76
N THR A 25 -3.41 12.29 0.38
CA THR A 25 -4.52 12.45 1.31
C THR A 25 -4.91 11.12 1.93
N TRP A 26 -5.58 11.17 3.09
CA TRP A 26 -6.13 9.96 3.73
C TRP A 26 -7.10 9.21 2.82
N GLN A 27 -7.91 9.92 2.04
CA GLN A 27 -8.85 9.32 1.10
C GLN A 27 -8.12 8.56 -0.02
N GLU A 28 -7.11 9.17 -0.66
CA GLU A 28 -6.34 8.49 -1.70
C GLU A 28 -5.65 7.21 -1.18
N LYS A 29 -5.12 7.26 0.06
CA LYS A 29 -4.54 6.09 0.71
C LYS A 29 -5.60 4.99 0.90
N PHE A 30 -6.80 5.37 1.34
CA PHE A 30 -7.91 4.44 1.62
C PHE A 30 -8.43 3.79 0.35
N ASP A 31 -8.63 4.57 -0.72
CA ASP A 31 -9.08 4.08 -2.02
C ASP A 31 -8.07 3.08 -2.59
N PHE A 32 -6.78 3.37 -2.43
CA PHE A 32 -5.73 2.46 -2.88
C PHE A 32 -5.65 1.17 -2.06
N TYR A 33 -5.79 1.24 -0.74
CA TYR A 33 -5.83 0.04 0.10
C TYR A 33 -7.06 -0.82 -0.22
N SER A 34 -8.22 -0.20 -0.39
CA SER A 34 -9.46 -0.89 -0.80
C SER A 34 -9.29 -1.58 -2.16
N TRP A 35 -8.62 -0.91 -3.10
CA TRP A 35 -8.28 -1.51 -4.38
C TRP A 35 -7.28 -2.67 -4.24
N LEU A 36 -6.24 -2.55 -3.40
CA LEU A 36 -5.30 -3.64 -3.13
C LEU A 36 -6.02 -4.87 -2.60
N GLN A 37 -6.97 -4.70 -1.67
CA GLN A 37 -7.77 -5.81 -1.14
C GLN A 37 -8.56 -6.54 -2.21
N ARG A 38 -9.06 -5.83 -3.22
CA ARG A 38 -9.89 -6.40 -4.29
C ARG A 38 -9.07 -7.02 -5.41
N GLU A 39 -8.06 -6.30 -5.91
CA GLU A 39 -7.38 -6.61 -7.18
C GLU A 39 -5.97 -7.20 -7.00
N ARG A 40 -5.38 -7.05 -5.80
CA ARG A 40 -3.99 -7.41 -5.49
C ARG A 40 -3.86 -7.95 -4.06
N SER A 41 -4.79 -8.82 -3.66
CA SER A 41 -4.86 -9.34 -2.29
C SER A 41 -3.61 -10.15 -1.89
N GLU A 42 -2.90 -10.69 -2.88
CA GLU A 42 -1.59 -11.33 -2.71
C GLU A 42 -0.55 -10.37 -2.14
N LEU A 43 -0.61 -9.08 -2.48
CA LEU A 43 0.30 -8.06 -1.94
C LEU A 43 0.02 -7.77 -0.45
N LEU A 44 -1.14 -8.16 0.06
CA LEU A 44 -1.52 -8.06 1.47
C LEU A 44 -1.28 -9.36 2.25
N SER A 45 -0.73 -10.40 1.62
CA SER A 45 -0.44 -11.71 2.25
C SER A 45 0.82 -11.74 3.11
N PHE A 46 1.50 -10.61 3.31
CA PHE A 46 2.70 -10.55 4.14
C PHE A 46 2.37 -10.68 5.63
N ASN A 47 3.33 -11.26 6.37
CA ASN A 47 3.27 -11.31 7.83
C ASN A 47 3.79 -10.00 8.41
N CYS A 48 3.01 -9.38 9.28
CA CYS A 48 3.43 -8.24 10.09
C CYS A 48 2.76 -8.28 11.46
N SER A 49 3.45 -7.75 12.46
CA SER A 49 2.82 -7.42 13.74
C SER A 49 2.01 -6.13 13.58
N GLY A 50 0.74 -6.16 13.99
CA GLY A 50 -0.16 -4.99 13.95
C GLY A 50 -1.01 -4.88 12.67
N ASP A 51 -1.61 -3.70 12.49
CA ASP A 51 -2.54 -3.43 11.40
C ASP A 51 -1.82 -3.13 10.06
N LYS A 52 -2.16 -3.90 9.03
CA LYS A 52 -1.64 -3.74 7.65
C LYS A 52 -2.02 -2.40 7.04
N TRP A 53 -3.23 -1.90 7.33
CA TRP A 53 -3.69 -0.60 6.85
C TRP A 53 -2.76 0.52 7.35
N GLN A 54 -2.55 0.61 8.67
CA GLN A 54 -1.66 1.61 9.25
C GLN A 54 -0.22 1.48 8.72
N ARG A 55 0.26 0.24 8.56
CA ARG A 55 1.60 -0.03 8.00
C ARG A 55 1.72 0.54 6.58
N ILE A 56 0.75 0.25 5.72
CA ILE A 56 0.73 0.71 4.34
C ILE A 56 0.58 2.23 4.28
N CYS A 57 -0.31 2.84 5.08
CA CYS A 57 -0.40 4.31 5.17
C CYS A 57 0.94 4.98 5.49
N GLY A 58 1.73 4.36 6.37
CA GLY A 58 3.08 4.82 6.70
C GLY A 58 4.07 4.70 5.54
N TRP A 59 3.87 3.75 4.62
CA TRP A 59 4.70 3.62 3.40
C TRP A 59 4.30 4.61 2.32
N LEU A 60 3.01 4.95 2.23
CA LEU A 60 2.45 5.86 1.22
C LEU A 60 2.59 7.35 1.59
N SER A 61 3.34 7.66 2.64
CA SER A 61 3.59 9.03 3.09
C SER A 61 4.78 9.65 2.38
#